data_AF-A0A2G9RXE2-F1
#
_entry.id   AF-A0A2G9RXE2-F1
#
_cell.length_a   1.000
_cell.length_b   1.000
_cell.length_c   1.000
_cell.angle_alpha   90.00
_cell.angle_beta   90.00
_cell.angle_gamma   90.00
#
_symmetry.space_group_name_H-M   'P 1'
#
loop_
_entity.id
_entity.type
_entity.pdbx_description
1 polymer ?
#
loop_
_entity_poly.entity_id
_entity_poly.type
_entity_poly.pdbx_seq_one_letter_code
_entity_poly.pdbx_strand_id
1 'polypeptide(L)'
;MAVLGRSSVGPIIQHMWNQEKDHLKKFDELMVANRVRPTILLPFWNVAGFVLGAGTALLGKNGAMACTVAVEETISNHYNNQIRTLMESDPEKHKELLQTIKNFRDDEMEHHDTGLEHDAELFSPGDVVSNTPPVSECPHSG
;
A
#
# COMPACT_ATOMS: atom_id res chain seq x y z
N MET A 1 15.03 -2.44 -3.96
CA MET A 1 13.98 -1.59 -4.55
C MET A 1 14.52 -0.86 -5.78
N ALA A 2 13.72 -0.76 -6.85
CA ALA A 2 14.19 -0.31 -8.17
C ALA A 2 14.16 1.20 -8.42
N VAL A 3 13.18 1.92 -7.84
CA VAL A 3 12.95 3.35 -8.15
C VAL A 3 13.36 4.26 -6.98
N LEU A 4 12.77 4.05 -5.79
CA LEU A 4 13.03 4.89 -4.60
C LEU A 4 14.10 4.32 -3.65
N GLY A 5 14.76 3.22 -4.00
CA GLY A 5 15.67 2.51 -3.10
C GLY A 5 16.90 3.30 -2.64
N ARG A 6 17.26 4.41 -3.33
CA ARG A 6 18.39 5.28 -2.99
C ARG A 6 17.97 6.64 -2.45
N SER A 7 16.67 6.88 -2.25
CA SER A 7 16.15 8.14 -1.70
C SER A 7 16.15 8.12 -0.16
N SER A 8 15.85 9.25 0.46
CA SER A 8 15.72 9.39 1.92
C SER A 8 14.61 8.52 2.51
N VAL A 9 13.60 8.13 1.72
CA VAL A 9 12.51 7.24 2.16
C VAL A 9 12.78 5.77 1.91
N GLY A 10 13.91 5.43 1.26
CA GLY A 10 14.28 4.05 0.95
C GLY A 10 14.28 3.10 2.15
N PRO A 11 14.90 3.46 3.29
CA PRO A 11 14.87 2.63 4.50
C PRO A 11 13.47 2.40 5.07
N ILE A 12 12.61 3.41 4.97
CA ILE A 12 11.23 3.39 5.51
C ILE A 12 10.38 2.43 4.69
N ILE A 13 10.38 2.59 3.36
CA ILE A 13 9.66 1.67 2.47
C ILE A 13 10.20 0.24 2.63
N GLN A 14 11.50 0.08 2.89
CA GLN A 14 12.09 -1.24 3.15
C GLN A 14 11.61 -1.86 4.46
N HIS A 15 11.35 -1.06 5.49
CA HIS A 15 10.79 -1.49 6.76
C HIS A 15 9.35 -1.98 6.58
N MET A 16 8.48 -1.14 6.01
CA MET A 16 7.08 -1.47 5.70
C MET A 16 6.98 -2.74 4.83
N TRP A 17 7.83 -2.85 3.81
CA TRP A 17 7.90 -4.03 2.96
C TRP A 17 8.26 -5.32 3.70
N ASN A 18 9.06 -5.24 4.77
CA ASN A 18 9.36 -6.41 5.58
C ASN A 18 8.16 -6.81 6.45
N GLN A 19 7.41 -5.85 6.98
CA GLN A 19 6.15 -6.12 7.70
C GLN A 19 5.12 -6.77 6.77
N GLU A 20 4.91 -6.23 5.57
CA GLU A 20 3.98 -6.80 4.58
C GLU A 20 4.34 -8.24 4.17
N LYS A 21 5.63 -8.58 4.11
CA LYS A 21 6.05 -9.98 3.88
C LYS A 21 5.65 -10.90 5.01
N ASP A 22 5.76 -10.44 6.25
CA ASP A 22 5.36 -11.22 7.42
C ASP A 22 3.83 -11.36 7.47
N HIS A 23 3.09 -10.31 7.07
CA HIS A 23 1.64 -10.36 6.90
C HIS A 23 1.21 -11.40 5.85
N LEU A 24 1.78 -11.31 4.64
CA LEU A 24 1.53 -12.26 3.55
C LEU A 24 1.82 -13.70 3.99
N LYS A 25 2.99 -13.93 4.60
CA LYS A 25 3.38 -15.25 5.10
C LYS A 25 2.35 -15.77 6.10
N LYS A 26 1.90 -14.93 7.03
CA LYS A 26 0.91 -15.33 8.03
C LYS A 26 -0.43 -15.68 7.39
N PHE A 27 -0.88 -14.93 6.39
CA PHE A 27 -2.11 -15.25 5.68
C PHE A 27 -1.99 -16.53 4.85
N ASP A 28 -0.85 -16.79 4.22
CA ASP A 28 -0.60 -18.07 3.53
C ASP A 28 -0.72 -19.26 4.49
N GLU A 29 -0.10 -19.16 5.67
CA GLU A 29 -0.23 -20.19 6.73
C GLU A 29 -1.70 -20.38 7.16
N LEU A 30 -2.43 -19.28 7.36
CA LEU A 30 -3.84 -19.32 7.74
C LEU A 30 -4.73 -19.89 6.63
N MET A 31 -4.48 -19.58 5.36
CA MET A 31 -5.21 -20.14 4.22
C MET A 31 -5.06 -21.66 4.18
N VAL A 32 -3.84 -22.17 4.34
CA VAL A 32 -3.56 -23.61 4.37
C VAL A 32 -4.25 -24.27 5.57
N ALA A 33 -4.09 -23.70 6.77
CA ALA A 33 -4.69 -24.24 7.99
C ALA A 33 -6.23 -24.34 7.92
N ASN A 34 -6.86 -23.34 7.29
CA ASN A 34 -8.31 -23.28 7.14
C ASN A 34 -8.83 -23.89 5.83
N ARG A 35 -7.95 -24.46 4.99
CA ARG A 35 -8.27 -25.05 3.68
C ARG A 35 -8.99 -24.06 2.75
N VAL A 36 -8.65 -22.77 2.86
CA VAL A 36 -9.16 -21.71 1.99
C VAL A 36 -8.40 -21.78 0.67
N ARG A 37 -9.14 -21.75 -0.44
CA ARG A 37 -8.54 -21.69 -1.77
C ARG A 37 -8.41 -20.23 -2.18
N PRO A 38 -7.21 -19.77 -2.60
CA PRO A 38 -7.08 -18.43 -3.15
C PRO A 38 -7.91 -18.29 -4.43
N THR A 39 -8.27 -17.05 -4.75
CA THR A 39 -8.98 -16.75 -5.99
C THR A 39 -8.10 -17.08 -7.20
N ILE A 40 -8.72 -17.56 -8.29
CA ILE A 40 -8.05 -17.81 -9.58
C ILE A 40 -7.43 -16.51 -10.14
N LEU A 41 -7.94 -15.36 -9.72
CA LEU A 41 -7.45 -14.04 -10.14
C LEU A 41 -6.19 -13.59 -9.39
N LEU A 42 -5.67 -14.35 -8.41
CA LEU A 42 -4.50 -13.93 -7.63
C LEU A 42 -3.28 -13.54 -8.49
N PRO A 43 -2.90 -14.29 -9.55
CA PRO A 43 -1.80 -13.90 -10.42
C PRO A 43 -2.01 -12.55 -11.11
N PHE A 44 -3.26 -12.22 -11.46
CA PHE A 44 -3.61 -10.94 -12.07
C PHE A 44 -3.43 -9.81 -11.06
N TRP A 45 -3.90 -9.98 -9.83
CA TRP A 45 -3.75 -8.97 -8.77
C TRP A 45 -2.30 -8.72 -8.37
N ASN A 46 -1.45 -9.76 -8.36
CA ASN A 46 -0.01 -9.60 -8.11
C ASN A 46 0.65 -8.68 -9.15
N VAL A 47 0.30 -8.84 -10.43
CA VAL A 47 0.80 -7.96 -11.50
C VAL A 47 0.24 -6.56 -11.36
N ALA A 48 -1.06 -6.42 -11.10
CA ALA A 48 -1.70 -5.13 -10.93
C ALA A 48 -1.10 -4.33 -9.77
N GLY A 49 -0.87 -4.96 -8.61
CA GLY A 49 -0.24 -4.32 -7.45
C GLY A 49 1.19 -3.86 -7.73
N PHE A 50 2.00 -4.68 -8.40
CA PHE A 50 3.35 -4.28 -8.82
C PHE A 50 3.33 -3.07 -9.77
N VAL A 51 2.46 -3.10 -10.77
CA VAL A 51 2.33 -2.00 -11.74
C VAL A 51 1.88 -0.71 -11.05
N LEU A 52 0.93 -0.79 -10.12
CA LEU A 52 0.48 0.36 -9.33
C LEU A 52 1.64 0.97 -8.54
N GLY A 53 2.34 0.16 -7.74
CA GLY A 53 3.45 0.64 -6.91
C GLY A 53 4.64 1.16 -7.72
N ALA A 54 4.98 0.50 -8.83
CA ALA A 54 6.02 0.99 -9.74
C ALA A 54 5.61 2.31 -10.42
N GLY A 55 4.35 2.40 -10.85
CA GLY A 55 3.80 3.60 -11.49
C GLY A 55 3.83 4.81 -10.56
N THR A 56 3.38 4.66 -9.31
CA THR A 56 3.36 5.76 -8.34
C THR A 56 4.76 6.13 -7.84
N ALA A 57 5.69 5.16 -7.77
CA ALA A 57 7.10 5.46 -7.49
C ALA A 57 7.76 6.31 -8.59
N LEU A 58 7.36 6.16 -9.85
CA LEU A 58 7.83 7.03 -10.95
C LEU A 58 7.31 8.47 -10.84
N LEU A 59 6.22 8.69 -10.10
CA LEU A 59 5.71 10.03 -9.78
C LEU A 59 6.48 10.69 -8.61
N GLY A 60 7.51 10.03 -8.08
CA GLY A 60 8.37 10.53 -7.02
C GLY A 60 7.90 10.13 -5.62
N LYS A 61 8.59 10.69 -4.60
CA LYS A 61 8.34 10.39 -3.17
C LYS A 61 6.87 10.61 -2.80
N ASN A 62 6.33 11.80 -3.09
CA ASN A 62 4.99 12.18 -2.65
C ASN A 62 3.91 11.32 -3.34
N GLY A 63 4.07 11.00 -4.63
CA GLY A 63 3.16 10.11 -5.34
C GLY A 63 3.18 8.68 -4.79
N ALA A 64 4.35 8.17 -4.45
CA ALA A 64 4.48 6.87 -3.79
C ALA A 64 3.81 6.87 -2.41
N MET A 65 4.07 7.88 -1.57
CA MET A 65 3.48 7.97 -0.23
C MET A 65 1.97 8.20 -0.28
N ALA A 66 1.45 8.99 -1.22
CA ALA A 66 0.02 9.17 -1.42
C ALA A 66 -0.67 7.86 -1.81
N CYS A 67 -0.02 7.06 -2.66
CA CYS A 67 -0.50 5.72 -2.99
C CYS A 67 -0.52 4.82 -1.76
N THR A 68 0.54 4.84 -0.95
CA THR A 68 0.61 4.10 0.33
C THR A 68 -0.57 4.49 1.21
N VAL A 69 -0.73 5.77 1.55
CA VAL A 69 -1.85 6.27 2.40
C VAL A 69 -3.21 5.75 1.92
N ALA A 70 -3.51 5.86 0.62
CA ALA A 70 -4.79 5.42 0.08
C ALA A 70 -5.01 3.91 0.17
N VAL A 71 -3.95 3.12 -0.04
CA VAL A 71 -3.99 1.66 0.09
C VAL A 71 -4.15 1.26 1.56
N GLU A 72 -3.34 1.82 2.45
CA GLU A 72 -3.35 1.48 3.88
C GLU A 72 -4.66 1.88 4.56
N GLU A 73 -5.26 3.02 4.18
CA GLU A 73 -6.60 3.39 4.64
C GLU A 73 -7.64 2.33 4.23
N THR A 74 -7.57 1.87 2.98
CA THR A 74 -8.48 0.85 2.44
C THR A 74 -8.32 -0.48 3.18
N ILE A 75 -7.07 -0.92 3.41
CA ILE A 75 -6.77 -2.17 4.12
C ILE A 75 -7.20 -2.06 5.59
N SER A 76 -6.86 -0.97 6.28
CA SER A 76 -7.27 -0.71 7.67
C SER A 76 -8.78 -0.76 7.85
N ASN A 77 -9.52 -0.12 6.93
CA ASN A 77 -10.98 -0.15 6.91
C ASN A 77 -11.51 -1.57 6.67
N HIS A 78 -10.85 -2.36 5.81
CA HIS A 78 -11.20 -3.74 5.59
C HIS A 78 -11.00 -4.60 6.84
N TYR A 79 -9.86 -4.47 7.53
CA TYR A 79 -9.60 -5.19 8.78
C TYR A 79 -10.57 -4.80 9.89
N ASN A 80 -10.91 -3.52 10.05
CA ASN A 80 -11.94 -3.08 11.00
C ASN A 80 -13.29 -3.75 10.74
N ASN A 81 -13.69 -3.87 9.46
CA ASN A 81 -14.90 -4.58 9.08
C ASN A 81 -14.81 -6.08 9.39
N GLN A 82 -13.68 -6.73 9.08
CA GLN A 82 -13.46 -8.15 9.42
C GLN A 82 -13.52 -8.38 10.93
N ILE A 83 -12.89 -7.54 11.74
CA ILE A 83 -12.92 -7.60 13.21
C ILE A 83 -14.37 -7.55 13.70
N ARG A 84 -15.17 -6.58 13.21
CA ARG A 84 -16.59 -6.46 13.56
C ARG A 84 -17.36 -7.74 13.21
N THR A 85 -17.23 -8.24 11.99
CA THR A 85 -17.91 -9.47 11.54
C THR A 85 -17.51 -10.69 12.38
N LEU A 86 -16.24 -10.83 12.73
CA LEU A 86 -15.74 -11.94 13.54
C LEU A 86 -16.21 -11.83 15.00
N MET A 87 -16.27 -10.61 15.55
CA MET A 87 -16.81 -10.36 16.89
C MET A 87 -18.32 -10.63 16.99
N GLU A 88 -19.08 -10.31 15.95
CA GLU A 88 -20.54 -10.54 15.91
C GLU A 88 -20.91 -12.01 15.71
N SER A 89 -20.01 -12.81 15.13
CA SER A 89 -20.25 -14.23 14.84
C SER A 89 -19.94 -15.13 16.04
N ASP A 90 -18.67 -15.25 16.43
CA ASP A 90 -18.23 -16.02 17.60
C ASP A 90 -16.79 -15.59 18.00
N PRO A 91 -16.64 -14.64 18.94
CA PRO A 91 -15.34 -14.05 19.26
C PRO A 91 -14.38 -15.05 19.92
N GLU A 92 -14.87 -16.02 20.68
CA GLU A 92 -14.02 -17.01 21.34
C GLU A 92 -13.46 -18.01 20.33
N LYS A 93 -14.30 -18.46 19.39
CA LYS A 93 -13.85 -19.33 18.28
C LYS A 93 -12.82 -18.64 17.39
N HIS A 94 -12.95 -17.32 17.19
CA HIS A 94 -12.10 -16.55 16.28
C HIS A 94 -10.96 -15.80 16.97
N LYS A 95 -10.70 -16.07 18.25
CA LYS A 95 -9.76 -15.31 19.09
C LYS A 95 -8.37 -15.10 18.46
N GLU A 96 -7.75 -16.15 17.93
CA GLU A 96 -6.41 -16.06 17.32
C GLU A 96 -6.40 -15.24 16.01
N LEU A 97 -7.43 -15.41 15.18
CA LEU A 97 -7.59 -14.66 13.94
C LEU A 97 -7.88 -13.19 14.22
N LEU A 98 -8.75 -12.91 15.21
CA LEU A 98 -9.04 -11.57 15.70
C LEU A 98 -7.77 -10.85 16.19
N GLN A 99 -6.93 -11.54 16.95
CA GLN A 99 -5.66 -10.95 17.40
C GLN A 99 -4.72 -10.66 16.22
N THR A 100 -4.64 -11.57 15.26
CA THR A 100 -3.81 -11.40 14.06
C THR A 100 -4.26 -10.18 13.24
N ILE A 101 -5.56 -10.09 12.93
CA ILE A 101 -6.13 -8.98 12.14
C ILE A 101 -6.01 -7.65 12.89
N LYS A 102 -6.15 -7.63 14.22
CA LYS A 102 -5.92 -6.42 15.04
C LYS A 102 -4.49 -5.92 14.93
N ASN A 103 -3.51 -6.81 15.06
CA ASN A 103 -2.11 -6.44 14.93
C ASN A 103 -1.81 -5.89 13.53
N PHE A 104 -2.28 -6.55 12.47
CA PHE A 104 -2.04 -6.08 11.10
C PHE A 104 -2.72 -4.76 10.81
N ARG A 105 -3.94 -4.54 11.31
CA ARG A 105 -4.60 -3.23 11.24
C ARG A 105 -3.76 -2.14 11.92
N ASP A 106 -3.21 -2.42 13.10
CA ASP A 106 -2.42 -1.43 13.82
C ASP A 106 -1.12 -1.11 13.04
N ASP A 107 -0.50 -2.12 12.42
CA ASP A 107 0.63 -1.93 11.50
C ASP A 107 0.23 -1.08 10.28
N GLU A 108 -0.93 -1.33 9.64
CA GLU A 108 -1.37 -0.51 8.49
C GLU A 108 -1.69 0.94 8.88
N MET A 109 -2.20 1.16 10.09
CA MET A 109 -2.42 2.51 10.59
C MET A 109 -1.07 3.23 10.80
N GLU A 110 -0.04 2.54 11.30
CA GLU A 110 1.33 3.08 11.38
C GLU A 110 1.90 3.39 9.99
N HIS A 111 1.69 2.49 9.02
CA HIS A 111 2.08 2.68 7.62
C HIS A 111 1.39 3.90 6.99
N HIS A 112 0.09 4.06 7.22
CA HIS A 112 -0.71 5.20 6.79
C HIS A 112 -0.14 6.50 7.36
N ASP A 113 0.06 6.56 8.68
CA ASP A 113 0.56 7.75 9.36
C ASP A 113 1.98 8.11 8.90
N THR A 114 2.83 7.10 8.70
CA THR A 114 4.16 7.27 8.07
C THR A 114 4.03 7.89 6.67
N GLY A 115 3.07 7.45 5.87
CA GLY A 115 2.82 8.04 4.55
C GLY A 115 2.49 9.54 4.64
N LEU A 116 1.63 9.92 5.59
CA LEU A 116 1.27 11.33 5.85
C LEU A 116 2.47 12.16 6.32
N GLU A 117 3.26 11.66 7.26
CA GLU A 117 4.48 12.31 7.76
C GLU A 117 5.53 12.54 6.67
N HIS A 118 5.49 11.74 5.61
CA HIS A 118 6.40 11.82 4.48
C HIS A 118 5.80 12.50 3.24
N ASP A 119 5.00 13.54 3.47
CA ASP A 119 4.51 14.48 2.45
C ASP A 119 3.54 13.87 1.42
N ALA A 120 2.80 12.80 1.78
CA ALA A 120 1.74 12.25 0.92
C ALA A 120 0.73 13.33 0.48
N GLU A 121 0.33 14.22 1.38
CA GLU A 121 -0.63 15.29 1.11
C GLU A 121 -0.13 16.34 0.12
N LEU A 122 1.18 16.43 -0.08
CA LEU A 122 1.79 17.35 -1.05
C LEU A 122 1.72 16.82 -2.49
N PHE A 123 1.19 15.62 -2.72
CA PHE A 123 0.96 15.11 -4.07
C PHE A 123 -0.35 15.66 -4.63
N SER A 124 -0.26 16.47 -5.70
CA SER A 124 -1.42 16.82 -6.52
C SER A 124 -1.34 16.13 -7.89
N PRO A 125 -2.42 15.51 -8.40
CA PRO A 125 -2.45 14.99 -9.77
C PRO A 125 -2.10 16.04 -10.84
N GLY A 126 -2.28 17.33 -10.52
CA GLY A 126 -1.87 18.45 -11.38
C GLY A 126 -0.36 18.58 -11.58
N ASP A 127 0.46 18.11 -10.63
CA ASP A 127 1.93 18.17 -10.68
C ASP A 127 2.51 17.20 -11.72
N VAL A 128 1.74 16.18 -12.11
CA VAL A 128 2.10 15.24 -13.17
C VAL A 128 2.05 15.92 -14.54
N VAL A 129 1.20 16.94 -14.71
CA VAL A 129 0.99 17.65 -15.98
C VAL A 129 2.03 18.75 -16.21
N SER A 130 2.55 19.36 -15.14
CA SER A 130 3.48 20.51 -15.21
C SER A 130 4.93 20.13 -15.51
N ASN A 131 5.31 18.84 -15.45
CA ASN A 131 6.65 18.35 -15.81
C ASN A 131 6.83 18.08 -17.32
N THR A 132 5.95 18.61 -18.17
CA THR A 132 6.23 18.70 -19.61
C THR A 132 7.31 19.76 -19.83
N PRO A 133 8.46 19.44 -20.46
CA PRO A 133 9.46 20.47 -20.75
C PRO A 133 8.80 21.55 -21.60
N PRO A 134 9.04 22.84 -21.33
CA PRO A 134 8.43 23.91 -22.11
C PRO A 134 8.77 23.68 -23.57
N VAL A 135 7.74 23.64 -24.42
CA VAL A 135 7.92 23.60 -25.86
C VAL A 135 8.72 24.85 -26.20
N SER A 136 9.97 24.69 -26.66
CA SER A 136 10.79 25.81 -27.07
C SER A 136 10.05 26.57 -28.17
N GLU A 137 9.55 27.77 -27.86
CA GLU A 137 8.99 28.66 -28.86
C GLU A 137 10.05 28.89 -29.95
N CYS A 138 9.74 28.44 -31.17
CA CYS A 138 10.53 28.80 -32.33
C CYS A 138 10.44 30.32 -32.52
N PRO A 139 11.56 31.03 -32.73
CA PRO A 139 11.51 32.46 -32.94
C PRO A 139 10.91 32.73 -34.32
N HIS A 140 9.69 33.27 -34.36
CA HIS A 140 9.18 33.91 -35.56
C HIS A 140 9.91 35.25 -35.74
N SER A 141 10.89 35.22 -36.64
CA SER A 141 11.41 36.41 -37.31
C SER A 141 10.42 36.89 -38.36
N GLY A 142 10.01 38.16 -38.26
CA GLY A 142 9.21 38.87 -39.26
C GLY A 142 8.84 40.26 -38.79
#